data_AF-A0A9X8GMF6-F1
#
_entry.id   AF-A0A9X8GMF6-F1
#
_cell.length_a   1.000
_cell.length_b   1.000
_cell.length_c   1.000
_cell.angle_alpha   90.00
_cell.angle_beta   90.00
_cell.angle_gamma   90.00
#
_symmetry.space_group_name_H-M   'P 1'
#
loop_
_entity.id
_entity.type
_entity.pdbx_description
1 polymer ?
#
loop_
_entity_poly.entity_id
_entity_poly.type
_entity_poly.pdbx_seq_one_letter_code
_entity_poly.pdbx_strand_id
1 'polypeptide(L)' 'MDFFTWLFSDRTGVVCLVIGGMLVCLLISFVLERRTRKEYYNHEKSDDDWDLFDDDEDEDADK' A
#
# COMPACT_ATOMS: atom_id res chain seq x y z
N MET A 1 -33.76 -5.98 16.55
CA MET A 1 -32.62 -6.85 16.14
C MET A 1 -32.49 -6.88 14.62
N ASP A 2 -33.10 -5.91 13.93
CA ASP A 2 -33.41 -6.00 12.50
C ASP A 2 -32.25 -5.49 11.64
N PHE A 3 -31.39 -4.65 12.22
CA PHE A 3 -30.19 -4.15 11.55
C PHE A 3 -29.17 -5.26 11.26
N PHE A 4 -28.88 -6.13 12.24
CA PHE A 4 -27.94 -7.23 12.04
C PHE A 4 -28.51 -8.28 11.08
N THR A 5 -29.80 -8.59 11.20
CA THR A 5 -30.47 -9.50 10.26
C THR A 5 -30.44 -8.93 8.85
N TRP A 6 -30.71 -7.64 8.67
CA TRP A 6 -30.60 -6.97 7.37
C TRP A 6 -29.18 -6.97 6.81
N LEU A 7 -28.18 -6.63 7.64
CA LEU A 7 -26.77 -6.54 7.22
C LEU A 7 -26.21 -7.87 6.70
N PHE A 8 -26.65 -9.00 7.27
CA PHE A 8 -26.13 -10.33 6.92
C PHE A 8 -27.07 -11.18 6.07
N SER A 9 -28.38 -10.92 6.08
CA SER A 9 -29.37 -11.72 5.34
C SER A 9 -29.73 -11.12 3.99
N ASP A 10 -29.66 -9.80 3.83
CA ASP A 10 -30.02 -9.14 2.59
C ASP A 10 -28.81 -8.93 1.67
N ARG A 11 -28.98 -9.15 0.36
CA ARG A 11 -27.91 -9.00 -0.63
C ARG A 11 -27.33 -7.57 -0.62
N THR A 12 -28.17 -6.56 -0.43
CA THR A 12 -27.74 -5.16 -0.36
C THR A 12 -26.97 -4.88 0.93
N GLY A 13 -27.37 -5.48 2.06
CA GLY A 13 -26.66 -5.39 3.33
C GLY A 13 -25.24 -5.95 3.24
N VAL A 14 -25.10 -7.15 2.66
CA VAL A 14 -23.79 -7.80 2.46
C VAL A 14 -22.89 -7.00 1.53
N VAL A 15 -23.42 -6.47 0.42
CA VAL A 15 -22.66 -5.60 -0.49
C VAL A 15 -22.18 -4.33 0.22
N CYS A 16 -23.02 -3.73 1.05
CA CYS A 16 -22.64 -2.57 1.85
C CYS A 16 -21.52 -2.90 2.85
N LEU A 17 -21.55 -4.09 3.47
CA LEU A 17 -20.50 -4.56 4.37
C LEU A 17 -19.17 -4.73 3.63
N VAL A 18 -19.18 -5.35 2.44
CA VAL A 18 -17.96 -5.57 1.64
C VAL A 18 -17.34 -4.24 1.20
N ILE A 19 -18.16 -3.33 0.65
CA ILE A 19 -17.69 -2.01 0.21
C ILE A 19 -17.21 -1.19 1.41
N GLY A 20 -17.95 -1.21 2.51
CA GLY A 20 -17.55 -0.53 3.75
C GLY A 20 -16.23 -1.06 4.28
N GLY A 21 -16.05 -2.37 4.35
CA GLY A 21 -14.79 -3.01 4.76
C GLY A 21 -13.64 -2.65 3.82
N MET A 22 -13.87 -2.66 2.51
CA MET A 22 -12.86 -2.29 1.51
C MET A 22 -12.43 -0.82 1.68
N LEU A 23 -13.38 0.10 1.88
CA LEU A 23 -13.08 1.51 2.13
C LEU A 23 -12.30 1.71 3.44
N VAL A 24 -12.63 0.96 4.49
CA VAL A 24 -11.87 1.00 5.76
C VAL A 24 -10.45 0.50 5.57
N CYS A 25 -10.25 -0.61 4.85
CA CYS A 25 -8.91 -1.10 4.53
C CYS A 25 -8.10 -0.08 3.72
N LEU A 26 -8.72 0.55 2.71
CA LEU A 26 -8.07 1.61 1.93
C LEU A 26 -7.74 2.83 2.78
N LEU A 27 -8.64 3.23 3.69
CA LEU A 27 -8.41 4.35 4.61
C LEU A 27 -7.23 4.06 5.54
N ILE A 28 -7.13 2.85 6.08
CA ILE A 28 -6.00 2.44 6.93
C ILE A 28 -4.71 2.44 6.13
N SER A 29 -4.69 1.86 4.93
CA SER A 29 -3.53 1.89 4.02
C SER A 29 -3.12 3.33 3.69
N PHE A 30 -4.08 4.21 3.44
CA PHE A 30 -3.80 5.62 3.16
C PHE A 30 -3.24 6.37 4.36
N VAL A 31 -3.74 6.09 5.57
CA VAL A 31 -3.20 6.67 6.81
C VAL A 31 -1.78 6.16 7.08
N LEU A 32 -1.52 4.88 6.87
CA LEU A 32 -0.18 4.31 6.96
C LEU A 32 0.74 4.95 5.92
N GLU A 33 0.31 5.08 4.67
CA GLU A 33 1.09 5.76 3.63
C GLU A 33 1.39 7.21 4.03
N ARG A 34 0.39 7.97 4.49
CA ARG A 34 0.58 9.35 4.98
C ARG A 34 1.54 9.42 6.17
N ARG A 35 1.52 8.44 7.07
CA ARG A 35 2.42 8.39 8.24
C ARG A 35 3.84 8.06 7.82
N THR A 36 4.03 7.06 6.97
CA THR A 36 5.35 6.67 6.44
C THR A 36 5.94 7.75 5.55
N ARG A 37 5.13 8.45 4.75
CA ARG A 37 5.59 9.59 3.94
C ARG A 37 6.04 10.79 4.78
N LYS A 38 5.76 10.80 6.09
CA LYS A 38 6.20 11.84 7.03
C LYS A 38 7.52 11.48 7.71
N GLU A 39 7.75 10.19 7.96
CA GLU A 39 8.98 9.66 8.57
C GLU A 39 10.11 9.41 7.55
N TYR A 40 9.76 9.13 6.29
CA TYR A 40 10.73 8.90 5.19
C TYR A 40 10.92 10.11 4.27
N TYR A 41 10.30 11.26 4.59
CA TYR A 41 10.64 12.52 3.91
C TYR A 41 11.91 13.06 4.56
N ASN A 42 13.03 12.95 3.83
CA ASN A 42 14.36 13.46 4.17
C ASN A 42 15.35 12.45 4.80
N HIS A 43 15.49 11.26 4.24
CA HIS A 43 16.85 10.74 4.10
C HIS A 43 17.38 11.21 2.76
N GLU A 44 18.16 12.28 2.77
CA GLU A 44 19.12 12.53 1.69
C GLU A 44 19.92 11.24 1.52
N LYS A 45 19.98 10.69 0.29
CA LYS A 45 20.87 9.58 -0.01
C LYS A 45 22.28 10.03 0.41
N SER A 46 22.77 9.50 1.52
CA SER A 46 24.17 9.66 1.89
C SER A 46 25.00 8.86 0.90
N ASP A 47 26.17 9.34 0.50
CA ASP A 47 27.12 8.67 -0.41
C ASP A 47 27.59 7.26 0.04
N ASP A 48 27.02 6.70 1.11
CA ASP A 48 27.23 5.34 1.63
C ASP A 48 26.01 4.43 1.30
N ASP A 49 25.15 4.84 0.37
CA ASP A 49 24.09 3.99 -0.19
C ASP A 49 24.76 2.99 -1.15
N TRP A 50 24.61 1.70 -0.88
CA TRP A 50 25.26 0.61 -1.62
C TRP A 50 24.70 0.55 -3.06
N ASP A 51 25.35 1.22 -4.03
CA ASP A 51 24.95 1.18 -5.43
C ASP A 51 25.35 -0.17 -6.06
N LEU A 52 24.35 -1.04 -6.20
CA LEU A 52 24.45 -2.38 -6.80
C LEU A 52 24.85 -2.37 -8.30
N PHE A 53 25.05 -1.20 -8.91
CA PHE A 53 25.17 -1.04 -10.37
C PHE A 53 26.43 -0.27 -10.83
N ASP A 54 27.34 0.09 -9.93
CA ASP A 54 28.60 0.78 -10.33
C ASP A 54 29.82 -0.15 -10.38
N ASP A 55 29.68 -1.42 -9.97
CA ASP A 55 30.79 -2.41 -9.95
C ASP A 55 30.58 -3.60 -10.92
N ASP A 56 29.55 -3.59 -11.79
CA ASP A 56 29.27 -4.68 -12.74
C ASP A 56 28.55 -4.17 -14.04
N GLU A 57 29.28 -3.64 -15.02
CA GLU A 57 29.07 -3.91 -16.48
C GLU A 57 30.11 -3.19 -17.37
N ASP A 58 31.40 -3.48 -17.15
CA ASP A 58 32.36 -3.60 -18.25
C ASP A 58 32.15 -4.98 -18.93
N GLU A 59 32.31 -5.05 -20.26
CA GLU A 59 32.44 -6.27 -21.12
C GLU A 59 31.18 -6.89 -21.81
N ASP A 60 31.13 -6.69 -23.14
CA ASP A 60 30.66 -7.61 -24.22
C ASP A 60 29.17 -7.99 -24.42
N ALA A 61 28.63 -7.71 -25.63
CA ALA A 61 28.24 -8.71 -26.65
C ALA A 61 27.10 -8.28 -27.61
N ASP A 62 27.46 -8.04 -28.88
CA ASP A 62 26.72 -8.36 -30.12
C ASP A 62 25.22 -7.99 -30.25
N LYS A 63 24.93 -6.79 -30.80
CA LYS A 63 23.95 -6.64 -31.91
C LYS A 63 24.08 -5.33 -32.68
#